data_AF-A0A535NEQ8-F1
#
_entry.id   AF-A0A535NEQ8-F1
#
_cell.length_a   1.000
_cell.length_b   1.000
_cell.length_c   1.000
_cell.angle_alpha   90.00
_cell.angle_beta   90.00
_cell.angle_gamma   90.00
#
_symmetry.space_group_name_H-M   'P 1'
#
loop_
_entity.id
_entity.type
_entity.pdbx_description
1 polymer ?
#
loop_
_entity_poly.entity_id
_entity_poly.type
_entity_poly.pdbx_seq_one_letter_code
_entity_poly.pdbx_strand_id
1 'polypeptide(L)'
;MSGRREHRLRQLALDRCLQILEEAQMRGQVRVDGPLGAALRRALEHSGVIAEHRLEGRRIDRVLDDIFTLQAQLLGQEPEERRQRTAS
;
A
#
# COMPACT_ATOMS: atom_id res chain seq x y z
N MET A 1 -9.92 -17.05 18.20
CA MET A 1 -8.56 -16.53 18.50
C MET A 1 -7.77 -16.04 17.25
N SER A 2 -8.32 -16.09 16.02
CA SER A 2 -7.53 -15.88 14.79
C SER A 2 -7.36 -14.43 14.30
N GLY A 3 -8.24 -13.50 14.67
CA GLY A 3 -8.27 -12.15 14.08
C GLY A 3 -7.02 -11.29 14.37
N ARG A 4 -6.43 -11.40 15.56
CA ARG A 4 -5.25 -10.58 15.94
C ARG A 4 -3.98 -10.96 15.18
N ARG A 5 -3.80 -12.26 14.87
CA ARG A 5 -2.64 -12.74 14.11
C ARG A 5 -2.74 -12.32 12.64
N GLU A 6 -3.91 -12.49 12.05
CA GLU A 6 -4.17 -12.08 10.67
C GLU A 6 -4.04 -10.56 10.50
N HIS A 7 -4.58 -9.79 11.43
CA HIS A 7 -4.45 -8.34 11.47
C HIS A 7 -2.97 -7.91 11.51
N ARG A 8 -2.15 -8.54 12.36
CA ARG A 8 -0.72 -8.27 12.43
C ARG A 8 0.02 -8.62 11.14
N LEU A 9 -0.34 -9.72 10.49
CA LEU A 9 0.26 -10.12 9.21
C LEU A 9 -0.08 -9.12 8.09
N ARG A 10 -1.31 -8.60 8.06
CA ARG A 10 -1.71 -7.54 7.13
C ARG A 10 -0.94 -6.25 7.35
N GLN A 11 -0.79 -5.81 8.61
CA GLN A 11 0.04 -4.64 8.93
C GLN A 11 1.48 -4.80 8.44
N LEU A 12 2.12 -5.94 8.75
CA LEU A 12 3.49 -6.23 8.32
C LEU A 12 3.65 -6.22 6.80
N ALA A 13 2.67 -6.72 6.04
CA ALA A 13 2.73 -6.67 4.59
C ALA A 13 2.59 -5.24 4.04
N LEU A 14 1.70 -4.43 4.61
CA LEU A 14 1.55 -3.03 4.20
C LEU A 14 2.81 -2.21 4.51
N ASP A 15 3.41 -2.41 5.68
CA ASP A 15 4.68 -1.76 6.05
C ASP A 15 5.79 -2.16 5.07
N ARG A 16 5.84 -3.43 4.66
CA ARG A 16 6.81 -3.90 3.66
C ARG A 16 6.57 -3.26 2.29
N CYS A 17 5.32 -3.07 1.88
CA CYS A 17 4.99 -2.37 0.64
C CYS A 17 5.42 -0.90 0.69
N LEU A 18 5.21 -0.21 1.81
CA LEU A 18 5.68 1.17 2.00
C LEU A 18 7.19 1.27 1.81
N GLN A 19 7.95 0.41 2.49
CA GLN A 19 9.41 0.40 2.37
C GLN A 19 9.87 0.23 0.91
N ILE A 20 9.26 -0.69 0.17
CA ILE A 20 9.59 -0.96 -1.23
C ILE A 20 9.29 0.27 -2.12
N LEU A 21 8.17 0.96 -1.88
CA LEU A 21 7.77 2.14 -2.66
C LEU A 21 8.62 3.37 -2.33
N GLU A 22 8.95 3.58 -1.07
CA GLU A 22 9.85 4.65 -0.63
C GLU A 22 11.25 4.49 -1.24
N GLU A 23 11.79 3.27 -1.22
CA GLU A 23 13.06 2.95 -1.89
C GLU A 23 13.01 3.26 -3.39
N ALA A 24 11.89 2.96 -4.05
CA ALA A 24 11.68 3.28 -5.46
C ALA A 24 11.61 4.80 -5.71
N GLN A 25 10.90 5.55 -4.86
CA GLN A 25 10.85 7.01 -4.94
C GLN A 25 12.22 7.66 -4.71
N MET A 26 12.99 7.17 -3.74
CA MET A 26 14.36 7.64 -3.49
C MET A 26 15.28 7.41 -4.70
N ARG A 27 15.01 6.38 -5.50
CA ARG A 27 15.70 6.11 -6.77
C ARG A 27 15.16 6.93 -7.95
N GLY A 28 14.18 7.80 -7.73
CA GLY A 28 13.56 8.64 -8.75
C GLY A 28 12.52 7.91 -9.62
N GLN A 29 12.08 6.70 -9.25
CA GLN A 29 11.02 6.02 -9.97
C GLN A 29 9.68 6.74 -9.76
N VAL A 30 8.93 6.94 -10.84
CA VAL A 30 7.60 7.58 -10.81
C VAL A 30 6.48 6.54 -10.95
N ARG A 31 6.77 5.42 -11.62
CA ARG A 31 5.79 4.37 -11.92
C ARG A 31 6.31 3.02 -11.46
N VAL A 32 5.37 2.14 -11.14
CA VAL A 32 5.62 0.74 -10.85
C VAL A 32 5.99 0.03 -12.14
N ASP A 33 7.23 -0.47 -12.24
CA ASP A 33 7.66 -1.36 -13.31
C ASP A 33 7.41 -2.83 -12.93
N GLY A 34 7.78 -3.77 -13.82
CA GLY A 34 7.62 -5.20 -13.58
C GLY A 34 8.32 -5.69 -12.30
N PRO A 35 9.62 -5.40 -12.11
CA PRO A 35 10.34 -5.78 -10.88
C PRO A 35 9.71 -5.22 -9.60
N LEU A 36 9.32 -3.95 -9.59
CA LEU A 36 8.67 -3.31 -8.45
C LEU A 36 7.29 -3.91 -8.19
N GLY A 37 6.50 -4.12 -9.25
CA GLY A 37 5.19 -4.76 -9.15
C GLY A 37 5.26 -6.18 -8.58
N ALA A 38 6.25 -6.96 -9.01
CA ALA A 38 6.49 -8.30 -8.48
C ALA A 38 6.93 -8.28 -7.01
N ALA A 39 7.75 -7.31 -6.61
CA ALA A 39 8.16 -7.13 -5.21
C ALA A 39 6.97 -6.79 -4.31
N LEU A 40 6.09 -5.87 -4.75
CA LEU A 40 4.88 -5.51 -4.03
C LEU A 40 3.91 -6.68 -3.91
N ARG A 41 3.69 -7.41 -5.01
CA ARG A 41 2.81 -8.59 -5.01
C ARG A 41 3.28 -9.64 -4.02
N ARG A 42 4.59 -9.95 -4.01
CA ARG A 42 5.17 -10.89 -3.04
C ARG A 42 4.97 -10.43 -1.60
N ALA A 43 5.09 -9.13 -1.31
CA ALA A 43 4.85 -8.60 0.03
C ALA A 43 3.38 -8.79 0.47
N LEU A 44 2.42 -8.55 -0.44
CA LEU A 44 0.99 -8.68 -0.16
C LEU A 44 0.52 -10.13 -0.03
N GLU A 45 1.03 -11.04 -0.87
CA GLU A 45 0.70 -12.48 -0.85
C GLU A 45 0.93 -13.11 0.53
N HIS A 46 1.96 -12.67 1.27
CA HIS A 46 2.29 -13.18 2.61
C HIS A 46 1.27 -12.81 3.70
N SER A 47 0.34 -11.89 3.41
CA SER A 47 -0.70 -11.45 4.35
C SER A 47 -2.11 -11.90 4.00
N GLY A 48 -2.27 -12.65 2.90
CA GLY A 48 -3.59 -12.99 2.35
C GLY A 48 -4.30 -11.82 1.66
N VAL A 49 -3.62 -10.67 1.49
CA VAL A 49 -4.13 -9.56 0.67
C VAL A 49 -3.82 -9.87 -0.79
N ILE A 50 -4.85 -10.21 -1.56
CA ILE A 50 -4.72 -10.40 -3.01
C ILE A 50 -4.87 -9.04 -3.67
N ALA A 51 -3.83 -8.58 -4.37
CA ALA A 51 -3.97 -7.42 -5.25
C ALA A 51 -4.88 -7.81 -6.43
N GLU A 52 -6.16 -7.46 -6.35
CA GLU A 52 -7.14 -7.70 -7.42
C GLU A 52 -6.78 -6.97 -8.73
N HIS A 53 -6.00 -5.89 -8.61
CA HIS A 53 -5.64 -5.01 -9.72
C HIS A 53 -4.14 -5.07 -10.02
N ARG A 54 -3.78 -4.97 -11.31
CA ARG A 54 -2.39 -4.88 -11.76
C ARG A 54 -1.74 -3.61 -11.23
N LEU A 55 -0.64 -3.76 -10.49
CA LEU A 55 0.13 -2.64 -9.93
C LEU A 55 1.06 -1.99 -10.98
N GLU A 56 1.54 -2.77 -11.93
CA GLU A 56 2.45 -2.29 -12.99
C GLU A 56 1.82 -1.15 -13.81
N GLY A 57 2.64 -0.15 -14.14
CA GLY A 57 2.24 1.05 -14.85
C GLY A 57 1.57 2.11 -13.97
N ARG A 58 1.12 1.76 -12.76
CA ARG A 58 0.56 2.74 -11.82
C ARG A 58 1.62 3.69 -11.32
N ARG A 59 1.23 4.94 -11.02
CA ARG A 59 2.13 5.90 -10.38
C ARG A 59 2.36 5.50 -8.92
N ILE A 60 3.59 5.62 -8.46
CA ILE A 60 3.98 5.21 -7.10
C ILE A 60 3.21 6.01 -6.04
N ASP A 61 3.02 7.31 -6.23
CA ASP A 61 2.23 8.16 -5.33
C ASP A 61 0.79 7.64 -5.13
N ARG A 62 0.14 7.18 -6.21
CA ARG A 62 -1.20 6.60 -6.14
C ARG A 62 -1.25 5.24 -5.45
N VAL A 63 -0.17 4.47 -5.54
CA VAL A 63 -0.09 3.18 -4.84
C VAL A 63 0.17 3.41 -3.34
N LEU A 64 0.95 4.44 -2.99
CA LEU A 64 1.14 4.87 -1.60
C LEU A 64 -0.19 5.33 -0.98
N ASP A 65 -0.96 6.17 -1.68
CA ASP A 65 -2.29 6.61 -1.24
C ASP A 65 -3.22 5.41 -0.90
N ASP A 66 -3.22 4.39 -1.76
CA ASP A 66 -4.02 3.17 -1.54
C ASP A 66 -3.54 2.40 -0.30
N ILE A 67 -2.23 2.29 -0.08
CA ILE A 67 -1.68 1.59 1.09
C ILE A 67 -2.03 2.32 2.38
N PHE A 68 -1.92 3.66 2.40
CA PHE A 68 -2.34 4.45 3.56
C PHE A 68 -3.84 4.30 3.83
N THR A 69 -4.66 4.24 2.78
CA THR A 69 -6.10 3.97 2.89
C THR A 69 -6.35 2.60 3.53
N LEU A 70 -5.64 1.56 3.10
CA LEU A 70 -5.75 0.21 3.68
C LEU A 70 -5.26 0.16 5.13
N GLN A 71 -4.21 0.89 5.49
CA GLN A 71 -3.73 0.98 6.88
C GLN A 71 -4.75 1.68 7.78
N ALA A 72 -5.36 2.79 7.33
CA ALA A 72 -6.40 3.49 8.06
C ALA A 72 -7.61 2.57 8.34
N GLN A 73 -8.11 1.89 7.29
CA GLN A 73 -9.20 0.92 7.40
C GLN A 73 -8.88 -0.20 8.40
N LEU A 74 -7.64 -0.72 8.39
CA LEU A 74 -7.22 -1.73 9.35
C LEU A 74 -7.24 -1.20 10.79
N LEU A 75 -6.83 0.04 11.01
CA LEU A 75 -6.84 0.68 12.33
C LEU A 75 -8.24 1.08 12.81
N GLY A 76 -9.28 0.86 11.99
CA GLY A 76 -10.63 1.38 12.26
C GLY A 76 -10.69 2.91 12.21
N GLN A 77 -9.72 3.53 11.54
CA GLN A 77 -9.72 4.95 11.25
C GLN A 77 -10.35 5.11 9.87
N GLU A 78 -11.44 5.87 9.79
CA GLU A 78 -11.93 6.31 8.47
C GLU A 78 -10.76 7.04 7.79
N PRO A 79 -10.37 6.65 6.55
CA PRO A 79 -9.33 7.37 5.84
C PRO A 79 -9.75 8.83 5.83
N GLU A 80 -8.92 9.72 6.39
CA GLU A 80 -9.26 11.14 6.47
C GLU A 80 -9.68 11.57 5.09
N GLU A 81 -10.99 11.77 4.90
CA GLU A 81 -11.56 12.22 3.64
C GLU A 81 -10.98 13.59 3.40
N ARG A 82 -9.85 13.59 2.67
CA ARG A 82 -9.27 14.69 1.92
C ARG A 82 -9.80 16.03 2.43
N ARG A 83 -9.44 16.39 3.66
CA ARG A 83 -9.89 17.65 4.23
C ARG A 83 -9.30 18.74 3.35
N GLN A 84 -10.19 19.31 2.53
CA GLN A 84 -10.13 20.64 1.97
C GLN A 84 -9.15 20.84 0.81
N ARG A 85 -9.49 20.24 -0.34
CA ARG A 85 -9.35 20.92 -1.64
C ARG A 85 -10.54 21.87 -1.86
N THR A 86 -10.74 22.79 -0.92
CA THR A 86 -11.63 23.97 -1.05
C THR A 86 -11.34 24.89 0.13
N ALA A 87 -10.13 25.43 0.19
CA ALA A 87 -9.97 26.80 0.63
C ALA A 87 -10.07 27.64 -0.65
N SER A 88 -11.31 28.00 -0.99
CA SER A 88 -11.62 29.13 -1.85
C SER A 88 -11.24 30.43 -1.16
#